data_AF-A0A954LCB5-F1
#
_entry.id   AF-A0A954LCB5-F1
#
_cell.length_a   1.000
_cell.length_b   1.000
_cell.length_c   1.000
_cell.angle_alpha   90.00
_cell.angle_beta   90.00
_cell.angle_gamma   90.00
#
_symmetry.space_group_name_H-M   'P 1'
#
loop_
_entity.id
_entity.type
_entity.pdbx_description
1 polymer ?
#
loop_
_entity_poly.entity_id
_entity_poly.type
_entity_poly.pdbx_seq_one_letter_code
_entity_poly.pdbx_strand_id
1 'polypeptide(L)'
;MAIEFQCPYCTATIRVADQYAGRKGQCPKCQTKLLVPTLPGQTSDLANGAPSPSESAASTSQAETMPEIDRTTVTSVPIDPTAATASQSLPVSDLFPGGVPGGSAESPIPPVIPSTTASVARVLKKRNRRSRSRRIWVMVIPAISFLALLGFLGYTISNTLPEVGGNLEGRRMRSPTAMTVLVPWSDTGLSPDDQSALQEDLTQSPEVFASDQVSCRITADKGGLVVEFEPGADHSWIVIQPLSDRATAVWEKQHKAELNIARLGELDVAVQDYAADKVALLKGERRKIDATRYRNKLAVNAHCNAMGFAVQAQVGNRLYPCVHQDDLGQLYFSLPSNTIEFHVQGRTGEGGNRLFPGEFLVTVSADSPADPSEQQTDSPTDSDQESREEPDMTTPNDSAPTEETGNEEMKTEDATESRN
;
A
#
# COMPACT_ATOMS: atom_id res chain seq x y z
N MET A 1 33.82 -5.61 29.61
CA MET A 1 33.96 -6.10 28.22
C MET A 1 33.13 -5.21 27.29
N ALA A 2 33.23 -5.41 25.97
CA ALA A 2 32.44 -4.67 24.99
C ALA A 2 31.37 -5.60 24.40
N ILE A 3 30.13 -5.12 24.37
CA ILE A 3 29.00 -5.74 23.67
C ILE A 3 29.09 -5.32 22.21
N GLU A 4 29.19 -6.30 21.32
CA GLU A 4 29.17 -6.08 19.87
C GLU A 4 27.82 -6.58 19.30
N PHE A 5 27.10 -5.71 18.59
CA PHE A 5 25.85 -6.07 17.94
C PHE A 5 25.63 -5.24 16.67
N GLN A 6 24.74 -5.70 15.77
CA GLN A 6 24.43 -4.99 14.53
C GLN A 6 23.23 -4.05 14.71
N CYS A 7 23.34 -2.84 14.17
CA CYS A 7 22.22 -1.90 14.14
C CYS A 7 21.08 -2.49 13.28
N PRO A 8 19.83 -2.59 13.78
CA PRO A 8 18.72 -3.16 13.01
C PRO A 8 18.28 -2.30 11.82
N TYR A 9 18.74 -1.05 11.75
CA TYR A 9 18.35 -0.10 10.70
C TYR A 9 19.38 0.02 9.57
N CYS A 10 20.67 0.04 9.89
CA CYS A 10 21.73 0.27 8.89
C CYS A 10 22.80 -0.83 8.86
N THR A 11 22.57 -1.94 9.59
CA THR A 11 23.45 -3.13 9.68
C THR A 11 24.89 -2.88 10.16
N ALA A 12 25.23 -1.65 10.53
CA ALA A 12 26.54 -1.32 11.08
C ALA A 12 26.80 -2.03 12.41
N THR A 13 27.99 -2.61 12.57
CA THR A 13 28.46 -3.18 13.83
C THR A 13 28.73 -2.07 14.84
N ILE A 14 28.06 -2.13 15.99
CA ILE A 14 28.21 -1.20 17.11
C ILE A 14 28.92 -1.91 18.24
N ARG A 15 29.92 -1.25 18.84
CA ARG A 15 30.64 -1.72 20.03
C ARG A 15 30.36 -0.77 21.19
N VAL A 16 29.82 -1.30 22.28
CA VAL A 16 29.45 -0.50 23.47
C VAL A 16 29.97 -1.18 24.73
N ALA A 17 30.39 -0.42 25.74
CA ALA A 17 30.80 -1.00 27.02
C ALA A 17 29.62 -1.69 27.74
N ASP A 18 29.89 -2.76 28.49
CA ASP A 18 28.87 -3.57 29.18
C ASP A 18 27.91 -2.75 30.07
N GLN A 19 28.38 -1.64 30.67
CA GLN A 19 27.59 -0.75 31.51
C GLN A 19 26.37 -0.11 30.81
N TYR A 20 26.33 -0.17 29.48
CA TYR A 20 25.23 0.31 28.66
C TYR A 20 24.23 -0.78 28.27
N ALA A 21 24.44 -2.03 28.68
CA ALA A 21 23.47 -3.11 28.49
C ALA A 21 22.08 -2.68 29.00
N GLY A 22 21.05 -2.86 28.18
CA GLY A 22 19.67 -2.45 28.49
C GLY A 22 19.41 -0.93 28.43
N ARG A 23 20.43 -0.09 28.21
CA ARG A 23 20.26 1.37 28.08
C ARG A 23 19.94 1.78 26.64
N LYS A 24 19.29 2.93 26.49
CA LYS A 24 19.04 3.58 25.19
C LYS A 24 20.30 4.30 24.73
N GLY A 25 20.75 4.01 23.50
CA GLY A 25 21.87 4.65 22.82
C GLY A 25 21.49 5.14 21.42
N GLN A 26 22.43 5.71 20.69
CA GLN A 26 22.28 6.11 19.28
C GLN A 26 23.30 5.39 18.41
N CYS A 27 22.89 4.96 17.22
CA CYS A 27 23.82 4.37 16.25
C CYS A 27 24.82 5.44 15.75
N PRO A 28 26.14 5.19 15.76
CA PRO A 28 27.12 6.17 15.26
C PRO A 28 27.08 6.36 13.73
N LYS A 29 26.39 5.48 12.98
CA LYS A 29 26.27 5.56 11.51
C LYS A 29 25.00 6.26 11.06
N CYS A 30 23.84 5.88 11.59
CA CYS A 30 22.54 6.41 11.17
C CYS A 30 21.84 7.30 12.22
N GLN A 31 22.43 7.47 13.40
CA GLN A 31 21.90 8.26 14.53
C GLN A 31 20.55 7.79 15.11
N THR A 32 20.00 6.67 14.63
CA THR A 32 18.75 6.09 15.15
C THR A 32 18.93 5.66 16.61
N LYS A 33 17.94 6.00 17.45
CA LYS A 33 17.88 5.59 18.86
C LYS A 33 17.57 4.08 18.94
N LEU A 34 18.38 3.34 19.69
CA LEU A 34 18.28 1.88 19.81
C LEU A 34 18.61 1.42 21.23
N LEU A 35 18.15 0.22 21.60
CA LEU A 35 18.37 -0.36 22.93
C LEU A 35 19.51 -1.38 22.84
N VAL A 36 20.52 -1.25 23.71
CA VAL A 36 21.67 -2.17 23.75
C VAL A 36 21.22 -3.52 24.33
N PRO A 37 21.45 -4.67 23.67
CA PRO A 37 21.04 -5.97 24.17
C PRO A 37 21.62 -6.29 25.55
N THR A 38 20.82 -6.90 26.42
CA THR A 38 21.28 -7.41 27.72
C THR A 38 21.75 -8.85 27.54
N LEU A 39 23.00 -9.15 27.90
CA LEU A 39 23.51 -10.52 27.87
C LEU A 39 22.94 -11.32 29.06
N PRO A 40 22.43 -12.54 28.85
CA PRO A 40 21.95 -13.39 29.93
C PRO A 40 23.12 -13.72 30.87
N GLY A 41 23.02 -13.25 32.12
CA GLY A 41 24.06 -13.43 33.15
C GLY A 41 24.54 -12.13 33.82
N GLN A 42 24.13 -10.95 33.34
CA GLN A 42 24.37 -9.68 34.03
C GLN A 42 23.11 -9.23 34.78
N THR A 43 22.90 -9.76 35.99
CA THR A 43 21.93 -9.19 36.93
C THR A 43 22.43 -7.82 37.34
N SER A 44 21.68 -6.80 36.96
CA SER A 44 21.99 -5.41 37.27
C SER A 44 21.67 -5.16 38.75
N ASP A 45 22.59 -5.49 39.65
CA ASP A 45 22.50 -5.26 41.10
C ASP A 45 22.64 -3.77 41.50
N LEU A 46 21.95 -2.88 40.78
CA LEU A 46 21.85 -1.46 41.09
C LEU A 46 20.43 -0.95 40.88
N ALA A 47 19.47 -1.64 41.50
CA ALA A 47 18.20 -1.08 41.90
C ALA A 47 18.20 -0.91 43.43
N ASN A 48 19.08 -0.08 43.98
CA ASN A 48 18.91 0.46 45.33
C ASN A 48 19.79 1.68 45.59
N GLY A 49 19.17 2.77 46.05
CA GLY A 49 19.82 3.83 46.81
C GLY A 49 20.20 5.09 46.05
N ALA A 50 19.22 5.96 45.78
CA ALA A 50 19.48 7.40 45.63
C ALA A 50 19.06 8.11 46.93
N PRO A 51 20.00 8.48 47.83
CA PRO A 51 19.78 9.54 48.79
C PRO A 51 20.19 10.89 48.19
N SER A 52 19.30 11.87 48.37
CA SER A 52 19.57 13.32 48.24
C SER A 52 20.56 13.77 49.34
N PRO A 53 21.56 14.64 49.05
CA PRO A 53 21.53 16.03 49.58
C PRO A 53 22.19 17.08 48.63
N SER A 54 21.64 18.30 48.48
CA SER A 54 21.92 19.54 49.24
C SER A 54 23.37 20.05 49.29
N GLU A 55 23.58 21.19 48.63
CA GLU A 55 24.12 22.47 49.12
C GLU A 55 25.25 22.52 50.18
N SER A 56 26.29 23.29 49.81
CA SER A 56 27.13 24.16 50.66
C SER A 56 28.46 23.65 51.25
N ALA A 57 29.52 24.29 50.74
CA ALA A 57 30.71 24.82 51.42
C ALA A 57 31.93 23.93 51.78
N ALA A 58 33.08 24.46 51.29
CA ALA A 58 34.40 24.59 51.93
C ALA A 58 35.44 23.46 51.87
N SER A 59 36.51 23.79 51.11
CA SER A 59 37.95 23.69 51.39
C SER A 59 38.58 22.41 51.96
N THR A 60 39.62 21.95 51.24
CA THR A 60 41.02 21.68 51.66
C THR A 60 41.53 20.43 50.91
N SER A 61 42.26 20.61 49.81
CA SER A 61 43.73 20.50 49.73
C SER A 61 44.32 19.22 50.32
N GLN A 62 44.70 18.29 49.44
CA GLN A 62 46.04 17.68 49.48
C GLN A 62 46.32 16.94 48.17
N ALA A 63 47.53 17.19 47.67
CA ALA A 63 48.15 16.62 46.49
C ALA A 63 49.20 15.61 46.95
N GLU A 64 49.25 14.45 46.29
CA GLU A 64 50.34 13.46 46.25
C GLU A 64 49.72 12.19 45.61
N THR A 65 50.29 11.42 44.69
CA THR A 65 51.61 11.36 44.06
C THR A 65 51.43 10.56 42.76
N MET A 66 52.15 10.91 41.70
CA MET A 66 52.35 10.06 40.53
C MET A 66 53.03 8.73 40.92
N PRO A 67 52.82 7.67 40.12
CA PRO A 67 53.99 7.02 39.57
C PRO A 67 53.93 6.84 38.06
N GLU A 68 55.07 7.24 37.51
CA GLU A 68 55.65 7.02 36.20
C GLU A 68 55.95 5.55 35.94
N ILE A 69 55.43 4.95 34.85
CA ILE A 69 56.11 3.87 34.09
C ILE A 69 55.69 3.93 32.61
N ASP A 70 56.61 4.46 31.81
CA ASP A 70 57.19 3.89 30.58
C ASP A 70 56.46 2.75 29.83
N ARG A 71 56.18 2.95 28.53
CA ARG A 71 56.52 1.99 27.45
C ARG A 71 56.04 2.41 26.04
N THR A 72 57.04 2.65 25.20
CA THR A 72 57.25 2.09 23.83
C THR A 72 56.25 2.38 22.70
N THR A 73 56.67 3.30 21.84
CA THR A 73 56.91 3.13 20.39
C THR A 73 56.06 2.10 19.63
N VAL A 74 55.07 2.56 18.84
CA VAL A 74 54.64 1.89 17.59
C VAL A 74 54.28 2.94 16.53
N THR A 75 55.18 3.05 15.55
CA THR A 75 55.00 3.21 14.10
C THR A 75 53.75 3.94 13.58
N SER A 76 53.96 5.21 13.18
CA SER A 76 53.10 5.97 12.29
C SER A 76 53.22 5.48 10.83
N VAL A 77 52.10 5.10 10.21
CA VAL A 77 51.98 4.96 8.75
C VAL A 77 51.45 6.28 8.17
N PRO A 78 51.97 6.79 7.04
CA PRO A 78 51.55 8.07 6.46
C PRO A 78 50.22 7.93 5.71
N ILE A 79 49.31 8.87 5.95
CA ILE A 79 48.11 9.08 5.13
C ILE A 79 48.43 10.21 4.14
N ASP A 80 48.48 9.86 2.86
CA ASP A 80 48.48 10.81 1.75
C ASP A 80 47.13 11.57 1.68
N PRO A 81 47.12 12.91 1.67
CA PRO A 81 45.93 13.68 1.33
C PRO A 81 46.05 14.18 -0.12
N THR A 82 45.38 13.51 -1.05
CA THR A 82 45.28 14.02 -2.43
C THR A 82 43.85 14.05 -2.93
N ALA A 83 43.50 15.20 -3.49
CA ALA A 83 42.39 15.51 -4.39
C ALA A 83 41.02 15.82 -3.78
N ALA A 84 40.89 17.10 -3.43
CA ALA A 84 39.66 17.86 -3.54
C ALA A 84 39.23 18.05 -5.01
N THR A 85 37.95 18.39 -5.18
CA THR A 85 37.36 19.18 -6.27
C THR A 85 36.88 18.41 -7.51
N ALA A 86 35.56 18.35 -7.72
CA ALA A 86 34.88 19.20 -8.70
C ALA A 86 33.40 18.80 -8.90
N SER A 87 32.53 19.80 -8.73
CA SER A 87 31.20 19.87 -9.35
C SER A 87 31.30 19.87 -10.88
N GLN A 88 30.33 19.26 -11.57
CA GLN A 88 29.90 19.51 -12.95
C GLN A 88 28.65 18.65 -13.22
N SER A 89 27.44 19.20 -13.27
CA SER A 89 26.75 19.81 -14.43
C SER A 89 26.65 18.88 -15.66
N LEU A 90 25.42 18.42 -15.91
CA LEU A 90 25.00 17.62 -17.06
C LEU A 90 25.00 18.45 -18.36
N PRO A 91 25.50 17.91 -19.48
CA PRO A 91 25.16 18.42 -20.80
C PRO A 91 23.95 17.68 -21.38
N VAL A 92 22.97 18.47 -21.80
CA VAL A 92 21.94 18.09 -22.78
C VAL A 92 22.63 17.98 -24.14
N SER A 93 22.39 16.92 -24.89
CA SER A 93 22.79 16.84 -26.30
C SER A 93 21.64 16.30 -27.13
N ASP A 94 21.19 17.19 -28.00
CA ASP A 94 20.33 16.98 -29.15
C ASP A 94 20.88 15.88 -30.08
N LEU A 95 19.97 15.07 -30.61
CA LEU A 95 20.20 14.28 -31.83
C LEU A 95 18.95 14.36 -32.71
N PHE A 96 18.99 15.29 -33.66
CA PHE A 96 18.39 15.12 -34.98
C PHE A 96 19.48 14.63 -35.95
N PRO A 97 19.14 13.87 -37.00
CA PRO A 97 19.37 14.45 -38.33
C PRO A 97 18.39 14.01 -39.45
N GLY A 98 18.22 14.94 -40.41
CA GLY A 98 17.88 14.69 -41.83
C GLY A 98 16.42 14.97 -42.21
N GLY A 99 16.03 15.88 -43.11
CA GLY A 99 16.75 16.70 -44.08
C GLY A 99 16.13 16.54 -45.48
N VAL A 100 15.42 17.55 -46.00
CA VAL A 100 15.24 17.79 -47.46
C VAL A 100 14.92 19.28 -47.72
N PRO A 101 15.38 19.88 -48.84
CA PRO A 101 15.47 21.34 -49.01
C PRO A 101 14.54 21.92 -50.10
N GLY A 102 14.47 23.25 -50.13
CA GLY A 102 14.41 24.02 -51.38
C GLY A 102 13.18 24.92 -51.59
N GLY A 103 13.41 26.22 -51.79
CA GLY A 103 12.39 27.13 -52.34
C GLY A 103 12.59 28.61 -51.99
N SER A 104 13.41 29.29 -52.79
CA SER A 104 13.84 30.69 -52.69
C SER A 104 12.74 31.76 -52.90
N ALA A 105 12.99 32.96 -52.35
CA ALA A 105 12.91 34.31 -52.98
C ALA A 105 12.47 35.36 -51.92
N GLU A 106 13.36 36.20 -51.40
CA GLU A 106 13.91 37.45 -52.00
C GLU A 106 12.99 38.68 -51.81
N SER A 107 13.30 39.47 -50.77
CA SER A 107 13.41 40.96 -50.64
C SER A 107 12.52 41.95 -51.44
N PRO A 108 12.54 43.28 -51.18
CA PRO A 108 12.66 44.06 -49.93
C PRO A 108 11.64 45.25 -49.83
N ILE A 109 11.75 46.01 -48.73
CA ILE A 109 11.08 47.25 -48.25
C ILE A 109 11.46 48.51 -49.12
N PRO A 110 11.02 49.82 -48.98
CA PRO A 110 9.84 50.60 -48.44
C PRO A 110 9.32 51.66 -49.51
N PRO A 111 8.87 52.94 -49.26
CA PRO A 111 8.15 53.69 -48.18
C PRO A 111 6.94 54.55 -48.69
N VAL A 112 6.37 55.42 -47.80
CA VAL A 112 5.85 56.81 -48.03
C VAL A 112 4.34 57.08 -47.75
N ILE A 113 4.12 58.19 -47.02
CA ILE A 113 2.90 58.86 -46.48
C ILE A 113 2.36 59.90 -47.51
N PRO A 114 1.07 60.36 -47.53
CA PRO A 114 0.65 61.61 -46.82
C PRO A 114 -0.84 61.61 -46.33
N SER A 115 -1.16 62.18 -45.16
CA SER A 115 -1.68 63.54 -44.85
C SER A 115 -3.05 63.98 -45.41
N THR A 116 -4.01 64.26 -44.51
CA THR A 116 -5.06 65.31 -44.59
C THR A 116 -5.48 65.71 -43.16
N THR A 117 -4.98 66.81 -42.58
CA THR A 117 -5.58 68.18 -42.47
C THR A 117 -7.05 68.19 -42.02
N ALA A 118 -7.40 68.59 -40.79
CA ALA A 118 -7.65 69.97 -40.29
C ALA A 118 -9.10 69.95 -39.69
N SER A 119 -9.55 70.69 -38.68
CA SER A 119 -9.02 71.74 -37.81
C SER A 119 -10.05 72.00 -36.68
N VAL A 120 -9.54 72.19 -35.46
CA VAL A 120 -9.84 73.31 -34.53
C VAL A 120 -11.26 73.48 -33.92
N ALA A 121 -11.21 73.62 -32.58
CA ALA A 121 -12.11 74.31 -31.64
C ALA A 121 -13.35 73.56 -31.10
N ARG A 122 -13.29 73.20 -29.81
CA ARG A 122 -14.05 73.85 -28.72
C ARG A 122 -13.67 73.22 -27.37
N VAL A 123 -13.03 73.99 -26.49
CA VAL A 123 -13.67 74.62 -25.31
C VAL A 123 -14.02 73.60 -24.21
N LEU A 124 -13.16 73.61 -23.18
CA LEU A 124 -13.50 73.55 -21.75
C LEU A 124 -14.72 72.70 -21.35
N LYS A 125 -14.47 71.46 -20.91
CA LYS A 125 -15.24 70.87 -19.79
C LYS A 125 -14.40 69.90 -18.96
N LYS A 126 -13.36 70.46 -18.35
CA LYS A 126 -12.76 69.92 -17.14
C LYS A 126 -13.78 70.10 -16.00
N ARG A 127 -13.92 69.06 -15.16
CA ARG A 127 -14.62 68.99 -13.86
C ARG A 127 -16.02 68.33 -13.91
N ASN A 128 -16.19 67.28 -13.10
CA ASN A 128 -17.40 66.49 -12.80
C ASN A 128 -17.70 65.15 -13.51
N ARG A 129 -16.69 64.28 -13.71
CA ARG A 129 -16.92 62.82 -13.84
C ARG A 129 -16.29 61.96 -12.73
N ARG A 130 -15.90 62.57 -11.60
CA ARG A 130 -15.31 61.85 -10.45
C ARG A 130 -16.31 61.29 -9.41
N SER A 131 -17.63 61.50 -9.54
CA SER A 131 -18.58 61.10 -8.46
C SER A 131 -19.54 59.95 -8.76
N ARG A 132 -19.66 59.44 -10.00
CA ARG A 132 -20.51 58.27 -10.31
C ARG A 132 -19.80 56.91 -10.23
N SER A 133 -18.46 56.89 -10.32
CA SER A 133 -17.66 55.65 -10.20
C SER A 133 -17.61 55.09 -8.77
N ARG A 134 -17.83 55.93 -7.74
CA ARG A 134 -17.86 55.48 -6.33
C ARG A 134 -19.04 54.58 -5.98
N ARG A 135 -20.19 54.66 -6.67
CA ARG A 135 -21.34 53.78 -6.35
C ARG A 135 -21.22 52.37 -6.94
N ILE A 136 -20.57 52.22 -8.09
CA ILE A 136 -20.36 50.90 -8.71
C ILE A 136 -19.35 50.08 -7.89
N TRP A 137 -18.30 50.72 -7.38
CA TRP A 137 -17.33 50.07 -6.49
C TRP A 137 -17.92 49.60 -5.15
N VAL A 138 -18.96 50.26 -4.64
CA VAL A 138 -19.66 49.84 -3.41
C VAL A 138 -20.46 48.55 -3.60
N MET A 139 -20.89 48.21 -4.82
CA MET A 139 -21.61 46.96 -5.10
C MET A 139 -20.67 45.83 -5.57
N VAL A 140 -19.61 46.13 -6.30
CA VAL A 140 -18.71 45.11 -6.88
C VAL A 140 -17.77 44.49 -5.84
N ILE A 141 -17.21 45.29 -4.90
CA ILE A 141 -16.35 44.75 -3.85
C ILE A 141 -17.05 43.67 -3.00
N PRO A 142 -18.24 43.90 -2.41
CA PRO A 142 -18.86 42.88 -1.57
C PRO A 142 -19.23 41.62 -2.34
N ALA A 143 -19.58 41.72 -3.64
CA ALA A 143 -19.84 40.55 -4.48
C ALA A 143 -18.57 39.69 -4.70
N ILE A 144 -17.43 40.32 -5.00
CA ILE A 144 -16.15 39.62 -5.16
C ILE A 144 -15.69 39.04 -3.82
N SER A 145 -15.78 39.80 -2.73
CA SER A 145 -15.42 39.32 -1.39
C SER A 145 -16.31 38.15 -0.95
N PHE A 146 -17.59 38.15 -1.30
CA PHE A 146 -18.50 37.03 -1.02
C PHE A 146 -18.15 35.78 -1.82
N LEU A 147 -17.82 35.93 -3.12
CA LEU A 147 -17.34 34.80 -3.94
C LEU A 147 -15.99 34.25 -3.45
N ALA A 148 -15.07 35.12 -3.06
CA ALA A 148 -13.79 34.71 -2.46
C ALA A 148 -14.00 34.01 -1.12
N LEU A 149 -14.93 34.48 -0.29
CA LEU A 149 -15.31 33.84 0.97
C LEU A 149 -15.94 32.48 0.72
N LEU A 150 -16.85 32.34 -0.25
CA LEU A 150 -17.45 31.06 -0.63
C LEU A 150 -16.41 30.09 -1.19
N GLY A 151 -15.48 30.58 -2.00
CA GLY A 151 -14.35 29.80 -2.50
C GLY A 151 -13.43 29.35 -1.37
N PHE A 152 -13.13 30.23 -0.40
CA PHE A 152 -12.36 29.89 0.78
C PHE A 152 -13.11 28.92 1.70
N LEU A 153 -14.40 29.12 1.95
CA LEU A 153 -15.23 28.20 2.72
C LEU A 153 -15.29 26.83 2.04
N GLY A 154 -15.53 26.79 0.74
CA GLY A 154 -15.52 25.56 -0.06
C GLY A 154 -14.16 24.87 -0.02
N TYR A 155 -13.07 25.63 -0.12
CA TYR A 155 -11.71 25.11 0.02
C TYR A 155 -11.44 24.57 1.43
N THR A 156 -11.84 25.29 2.48
CA THR A 156 -11.67 24.83 3.87
C THR A 156 -12.52 23.61 4.16
N ILE A 157 -13.78 23.57 3.73
CA ILE A 157 -14.67 22.40 3.93
C ILE A 157 -14.16 21.21 3.11
N SER A 158 -13.58 21.44 1.94
CA SER A 158 -12.96 20.39 1.14
C SER A 158 -11.62 19.91 1.69
N ASN A 159 -10.91 20.72 2.48
CA ASN A 159 -9.58 20.41 3.02
C ASN A 159 -9.55 20.10 4.52
N THR A 160 -10.62 20.42 5.27
CA THR A 160 -10.84 19.86 6.60
C THR A 160 -11.39 18.45 6.38
N LEU A 161 -10.52 17.53 5.97
CA LEU A 161 -10.87 16.13 5.97
C LEU A 161 -11.27 15.78 7.41
N PRO A 162 -12.44 15.14 7.61
CA PRO A 162 -12.79 14.62 8.92
C PRO A 162 -11.63 13.74 9.41
N GLU A 163 -11.30 13.83 10.70
CA GLU A 163 -10.26 13.00 11.30
C GLU A 163 -10.59 11.54 11.00
N VAL A 164 -9.76 10.93 10.16
CA VAL A 164 -9.97 9.54 9.73
C VAL A 164 -9.45 8.68 10.86
N GLY A 165 -10.33 8.13 11.70
CA GLY A 165 -9.90 7.36 12.86
C GLY A 165 -10.98 7.19 13.90
N GLY A 166 -10.66 6.44 14.95
CA GLY A 166 -11.58 6.18 16.05
C GLY A 166 -11.45 4.77 16.61
N ASN A 167 -12.54 4.23 17.12
CA ASN A 167 -12.59 2.88 17.65
C ASN A 167 -13.30 1.96 16.67
N LEU A 168 -12.74 0.77 16.42
CA LEU A 168 -13.37 -0.29 15.64
C LEU A 168 -13.52 -1.55 16.48
N GLU A 169 -14.52 -2.34 16.14
CA GLU A 169 -14.64 -3.71 16.64
C GLU A 169 -13.95 -4.66 15.67
N GLY A 170 -13.10 -5.54 16.22
CA GLY A 170 -12.48 -6.64 15.50
C GLY A 170 -13.12 -7.97 15.85
N ARG A 171 -13.30 -8.83 14.85
CA ARG A 171 -13.86 -10.18 15.00
C ARG A 171 -12.77 -11.21 14.68
N ARG A 172 -12.54 -12.14 15.62
CA ARG A 172 -11.67 -13.31 15.37
C ARG A 172 -12.41 -14.36 14.55
N MET A 173 -11.75 -14.93 13.54
CA MET A 173 -12.29 -16.09 12.82
C MET A 173 -11.96 -17.38 13.57
N ARG A 174 -12.98 -18.22 13.75
CA ARG A 174 -12.86 -19.49 14.50
C ARG A 174 -12.13 -20.58 13.74
N SER A 175 -12.18 -20.53 12.41
CA SER A 175 -11.50 -21.48 11.54
C SER A 175 -10.41 -20.75 10.76
N PRO A 176 -9.18 -21.30 10.68
CA PRO A 176 -8.16 -20.82 9.76
C PRO A 176 -8.55 -21.22 8.34
N THR A 177 -9.59 -20.57 7.79
CA THR A 177 -9.89 -20.71 6.37
C THR A 177 -8.75 -20.04 5.61
N ALA A 178 -8.14 -20.80 4.71
CA ALA A 178 -7.13 -20.27 3.83
C ALA A 178 -7.78 -19.25 2.87
N MET A 179 -7.15 -18.09 2.73
CA MET A 179 -7.58 -17.08 1.77
C MET A 179 -6.82 -17.29 0.47
N THR A 180 -7.55 -17.30 -0.66
CA THR A 180 -6.97 -17.64 -1.96
C THR A 180 -7.25 -16.57 -2.99
N VAL A 181 -6.24 -16.19 -3.76
CA VAL A 181 -6.33 -15.29 -4.91
C VAL A 181 -5.62 -15.88 -6.13
N LEU A 182 -6.24 -15.68 -7.29
CA LEU A 182 -5.67 -16.01 -8.59
C LEU A 182 -4.94 -14.80 -9.16
N VAL A 183 -3.65 -14.96 -9.48
CA VAL A 183 -2.86 -14.00 -10.27
C VAL A 183 -2.78 -14.53 -11.71
N PRO A 184 -3.43 -13.87 -12.69
CA PRO A 184 -3.49 -14.34 -14.07
C PRO A 184 -2.12 -14.57 -14.70
N TRP A 185 -2.03 -15.57 -15.57
CA TRP A 185 -0.80 -15.82 -16.35
C TRP A 185 -0.33 -14.63 -17.17
N SER A 186 -1.26 -13.77 -17.63
CA SER A 186 -0.94 -12.53 -18.36
C SER A 186 -0.02 -11.59 -17.60
N ASP A 187 -0.08 -11.62 -16.27
CA ASP A 187 0.62 -10.66 -15.41
C ASP A 187 2.07 -11.10 -15.15
N THR A 188 2.38 -12.37 -15.45
CA THR A 188 3.72 -12.97 -15.29
C THR A 188 4.73 -12.53 -16.34
N GLY A 189 4.27 -12.04 -17.50
CA GLY A 189 5.13 -11.71 -18.64
C GLY A 189 5.82 -12.92 -19.28
N LEU A 190 5.48 -14.15 -18.88
CA LEU A 190 6.05 -15.38 -19.42
C LEU A 190 5.47 -15.75 -20.80
N SER A 191 6.27 -16.47 -21.59
CA SER A 191 5.79 -17.14 -22.81
C SER A 191 4.86 -18.32 -22.48
N PRO A 192 3.98 -18.76 -23.40
CA PRO A 192 3.07 -19.90 -23.13
C PRO A 192 3.80 -21.21 -22.75
N ASP A 193 4.98 -21.44 -23.34
CA ASP A 193 5.81 -22.61 -23.02
C ASP A 193 6.36 -22.52 -21.59
N ASP A 194 6.86 -21.34 -21.19
CA ASP A 194 7.36 -21.09 -19.84
C ASP A 194 6.22 -21.11 -18.79
N GLN A 195 5.02 -20.61 -19.15
CA GLN A 195 3.82 -20.72 -18.30
C GLN A 195 3.47 -22.18 -18.05
N SER A 196 3.48 -23.01 -19.10
CA SER A 196 3.16 -24.45 -18.99
C SER A 196 4.19 -25.17 -18.12
N ALA A 197 5.47 -24.89 -18.30
CA ALA A 197 6.55 -25.48 -17.49
C ALA A 197 6.45 -25.06 -16.02
N LEU A 198 6.18 -23.78 -15.74
CA LEU A 198 6.00 -23.28 -14.38
C LEU A 198 4.73 -23.84 -13.72
N GLN A 199 3.64 -23.98 -14.49
CA GLN A 199 2.41 -24.59 -14.00
C GLN A 199 2.65 -26.05 -13.57
N GLU A 200 3.35 -26.83 -14.40
CA GLU A 200 3.69 -28.22 -14.07
C GLU A 200 4.54 -28.31 -12.80
N ASP A 201 5.60 -27.48 -12.68
CA ASP A 201 6.46 -27.42 -11.49
C ASP A 201 5.65 -27.11 -10.22
N LEU A 202 4.86 -26.05 -10.23
CA LEU A 202 4.10 -25.62 -9.04
C LEU A 202 2.93 -26.54 -8.69
N THR A 203 2.43 -27.32 -9.66
CA THR A 203 1.44 -28.37 -9.40
C THR A 203 2.08 -29.56 -8.68
N GLN A 204 3.31 -29.92 -9.07
CA GLN A 204 4.05 -31.04 -8.47
C GLN A 204 4.70 -30.67 -7.14
N SER A 205 5.25 -29.46 -7.04
CA SER A 205 5.99 -28.94 -5.90
C SER A 205 5.53 -27.51 -5.59
N PRO A 206 4.43 -27.36 -4.82
CA PRO A 206 3.98 -26.06 -4.34
C PRO A 206 5.09 -25.30 -3.61
N GLU A 207 5.20 -24.01 -3.88
CA GLU A 207 6.17 -23.14 -3.20
C GLU A 207 5.55 -22.63 -1.89
N VAL A 208 6.28 -22.74 -0.78
CA VAL A 208 5.78 -22.33 0.54
C VAL A 208 6.73 -21.33 1.20
N PHE A 209 6.22 -20.14 1.49
CA PHE A 209 6.91 -19.10 2.25
C PHE A 209 6.29 -18.98 3.63
N ALA A 210 6.88 -19.69 4.60
CA ALA A 210 6.43 -19.66 5.98
C ALA A 210 7.12 -18.56 6.79
N SER A 211 6.37 -17.97 7.72
CA SER A 211 6.85 -17.14 8.81
C SER A 211 6.07 -17.46 10.07
N ASP A 212 6.46 -16.85 11.19
CA ASP A 212 5.71 -16.95 12.43
C ASP A 212 4.32 -16.29 12.34
N GLN A 213 4.13 -15.29 11.47
CA GLN A 213 2.86 -14.57 11.29
C GLN A 213 1.91 -15.28 10.33
N VAL A 214 2.41 -15.73 9.19
CA VAL A 214 1.62 -16.30 8.09
C VAL A 214 2.39 -17.38 7.35
N SER A 215 1.65 -18.35 6.79
CA SER A 215 2.12 -19.27 5.77
C SER A 215 1.53 -18.86 4.42
N CYS A 216 2.39 -18.59 3.45
CA CYS A 216 1.99 -18.32 2.07
C CYS A 216 2.31 -19.54 1.22
N ARG A 217 1.33 -20.08 0.51
CA ARG A 217 1.50 -21.15 -0.46
C ARG A 217 1.22 -20.62 -1.86
N ILE A 218 2.10 -20.91 -2.81
CA ILE A 218 1.90 -20.60 -4.23
C ILE A 218 1.84 -21.92 -5.00
N THR A 219 0.68 -22.16 -5.60
CA THR A 219 0.45 -23.22 -6.59
C THR A 219 0.13 -22.58 -7.93
N ALA A 220 -0.23 -23.39 -8.92
CA ALA A 220 -0.63 -22.90 -10.23
C ALA A 220 -1.76 -23.75 -10.80
N ASP A 221 -2.62 -23.12 -11.59
CA ASP A 221 -3.67 -23.78 -12.36
C ASP A 221 -3.71 -23.22 -13.79
N LYS A 222 -4.78 -23.54 -14.52
CA LYS A 222 -4.95 -23.09 -15.91
C LYS A 222 -5.13 -21.58 -16.04
N GLY A 223 -5.64 -20.91 -15.00
CA GLY A 223 -5.89 -19.48 -14.98
C GLY A 223 -4.68 -18.65 -14.59
N GLY A 224 -3.78 -19.20 -13.75
CA GLY A 224 -2.66 -18.44 -13.26
C GLY A 224 -1.93 -19.06 -12.07
N LEU A 225 -1.20 -18.21 -11.36
CA LEU A 225 -0.64 -18.54 -10.06
C LEU A 225 -1.76 -18.44 -9.01
N VAL A 226 -1.91 -19.49 -8.21
CA VAL A 226 -2.87 -19.52 -7.10
C VAL A 226 -2.09 -19.24 -5.83
N VAL A 227 -2.34 -18.09 -5.22
CA VAL A 227 -1.69 -17.65 -3.99
C VAL A 227 -2.64 -17.87 -2.85
N GLU A 228 -2.17 -18.50 -1.79
CA GLU A 228 -2.97 -18.86 -0.63
C GLU A 228 -2.29 -18.46 0.67
N PHE A 229 -3.05 -17.92 1.61
CA PHE A 229 -2.59 -17.55 2.95
C PHE A 229 -3.30 -18.32 4.04
N GLU A 230 -2.51 -18.79 5.00
CA GLU A 230 -2.96 -19.31 6.28
C GLU A 230 -2.29 -18.52 7.41
N PRO A 231 -2.97 -18.36 8.56
CA PRO A 231 -2.34 -17.75 9.72
C PRO A 231 -1.25 -18.69 10.27
N GLY A 232 -0.20 -18.12 10.86
CA GLY A 232 0.82 -18.90 11.57
C GLY A 232 0.22 -19.66 12.76
N ALA A 233 0.94 -20.67 13.27
CA ALA A 233 0.43 -21.59 14.29
C ALA A 233 -0.14 -20.91 15.55
N ASP A 234 0.48 -19.81 15.99
CA ASP A 234 0.06 -19.02 17.16
C ASP A 234 -0.70 -17.75 16.79
N HIS A 235 -1.17 -17.64 15.54
CA HIS A 235 -1.91 -16.50 15.02
C HIS A 235 -3.33 -16.90 14.61
N SER A 236 -4.19 -15.88 14.52
CA SER A 236 -5.57 -16.02 14.08
C SER A 236 -5.92 -14.87 13.14
N TRP A 237 -6.86 -15.11 12.23
CA TRP A 237 -7.43 -14.04 11.44
C TRP A 237 -8.28 -13.14 12.33
N ILE A 238 -7.95 -11.86 12.32
CA ILE A 238 -8.76 -10.80 12.92
C ILE A 238 -9.26 -9.90 11.80
N VAL A 239 -10.58 -9.79 11.71
CA VAL A 239 -11.29 -9.07 10.67
C VAL A 239 -11.86 -7.78 11.23
N ILE A 240 -11.68 -6.67 10.51
CA ILE A 240 -12.26 -5.37 10.85
C ILE A 240 -12.97 -4.76 9.66
N GLN A 241 -13.93 -3.87 9.90
CA GLN A 241 -14.68 -3.15 8.86
C GLN A 241 -14.44 -1.63 8.98
N PRO A 242 -13.30 -1.10 8.51
CA PRO A 242 -12.99 0.33 8.65
C PRO A 242 -13.90 1.21 7.79
N LEU A 243 -14.43 0.69 6.68
CA LEU A 243 -15.33 1.44 5.79
C LEU A 243 -16.74 1.62 6.36
N SER A 244 -17.04 1.05 7.52
CA SER A 244 -18.26 1.38 8.28
C SER A 244 -18.21 2.83 8.81
N ASP A 245 -17.01 3.37 9.02
CA ASP A 245 -16.81 4.78 9.32
C ASP A 245 -16.91 5.64 8.04
N ARG A 246 -17.74 6.68 8.11
CA ARG A 246 -18.04 7.54 6.96
C ARG A 246 -16.82 8.34 6.50
N ALA A 247 -15.99 8.84 7.42
CA ALA A 247 -14.81 9.63 7.08
C ALA A 247 -13.82 8.77 6.27
N THR A 248 -13.64 7.53 6.71
CA THR A 248 -12.76 6.53 6.09
C THR A 248 -13.28 6.08 4.73
N ALA A 249 -14.59 5.82 4.60
CA ALA A 249 -15.18 5.49 3.31
C ALA A 249 -15.03 6.61 2.28
N VAL A 250 -15.18 7.88 2.69
CA VAL A 250 -14.96 9.05 1.82
C VAL A 250 -13.49 9.16 1.43
N TRP A 251 -12.58 8.99 2.39
CA TRP A 251 -11.14 9.04 2.15
C TRP A 251 -10.69 7.94 1.18
N GLU A 252 -11.11 6.69 1.40
CA GLU A 252 -10.77 5.57 0.52
C GLU A 252 -11.28 5.85 -0.89
N LYS A 253 -12.54 6.31 -1.04
CA LYS A 253 -13.09 6.65 -2.36
C LYS A 253 -12.25 7.69 -3.11
N GLN A 254 -11.66 8.65 -2.41
CA GLN A 254 -10.82 9.69 -3.01
C GLN A 254 -9.42 9.17 -3.40
N HIS A 255 -8.84 8.25 -2.63
CA HIS A 255 -7.45 7.81 -2.79
C HIS A 255 -7.31 6.40 -3.40
N LYS A 256 -8.42 5.66 -3.58
CA LYS A 256 -8.43 4.27 -4.05
C LYS A 256 -7.68 4.08 -5.35
N ALA A 257 -7.85 5.00 -6.31
CA ALA A 257 -7.19 4.91 -7.62
C ALA A 257 -5.66 5.02 -7.49
N GLU A 258 -5.16 6.03 -6.77
CA GLU A 258 -3.73 6.24 -6.55
C GLU A 258 -3.08 5.07 -5.80
N LEU A 259 -3.72 4.64 -4.70
CA LEU A 259 -3.24 3.51 -3.90
C LEU A 259 -3.20 2.21 -4.70
N ASN A 260 -4.21 1.96 -5.53
CA ASN A 260 -4.22 0.79 -6.39
C ASN A 260 -3.16 0.85 -7.50
N ILE A 261 -2.88 2.03 -8.07
CA ILE A 261 -1.78 2.18 -9.03
C ILE A 261 -0.45 1.83 -8.37
N ALA A 262 -0.20 2.35 -7.16
CA ALA A 262 1.01 2.03 -6.41
C ALA A 262 1.09 0.53 -6.06
N ARG A 263 -0.01 -0.05 -5.57
CA ARG A 263 -0.10 -1.48 -5.25
C ARG A 263 0.16 -2.37 -6.46
N LEU A 264 -0.53 -2.10 -7.57
CA LEU A 264 -0.40 -2.89 -8.81
C LEU A 264 1.01 -2.75 -9.38
N GLY A 265 1.60 -1.57 -9.36
CA GLY A 265 2.99 -1.40 -9.77
C GLY A 265 3.97 -2.25 -8.94
N GLU A 266 3.78 -2.37 -7.63
CA GLU A 266 4.57 -3.28 -6.80
C GLU A 266 4.30 -4.76 -7.10
N LEU A 267 3.03 -5.11 -7.32
CA LEU A 267 2.60 -6.47 -7.60
C LEU A 267 3.14 -6.96 -8.95
N ASP A 268 2.97 -6.19 -10.02
CA ASP A 268 3.37 -6.55 -11.38
C ASP A 268 4.88 -6.87 -11.44
N VAL A 269 5.70 -6.00 -10.85
CA VAL A 269 7.16 -6.22 -10.77
C VAL A 269 7.47 -7.49 -9.97
N ALA A 270 6.80 -7.71 -8.84
CA ALA A 270 7.06 -8.87 -8.00
C ALA A 270 6.61 -10.19 -8.64
N VAL A 271 5.50 -10.19 -9.39
CA VAL A 271 4.97 -11.33 -10.13
C VAL A 271 5.91 -11.70 -11.27
N GLN A 272 6.34 -10.73 -12.07
CA GLN A 272 7.28 -10.95 -13.17
C GLN A 272 8.63 -11.46 -12.67
N ASP A 273 9.18 -10.85 -11.62
CA ASP A 273 10.45 -11.29 -11.04
C ASP A 273 10.36 -12.71 -10.47
N TYR A 274 9.28 -13.02 -9.74
CA TYR A 274 9.06 -14.38 -9.21
C TYR A 274 8.99 -15.42 -10.33
N ALA A 275 8.17 -15.15 -11.34
CA ALA A 275 7.98 -16.05 -12.47
C ALA A 275 9.28 -16.25 -13.26
N ALA A 276 10.02 -15.17 -13.53
CA ALA A 276 11.31 -15.22 -14.21
C ALA A 276 12.36 -16.00 -13.41
N ASP A 277 12.47 -15.78 -12.10
CA ASP A 277 13.43 -16.48 -11.25
C ASP A 277 13.09 -17.98 -11.14
N LYS A 278 11.81 -18.35 -11.05
CA LYS A 278 11.39 -19.77 -11.07
C LYS A 278 11.66 -20.45 -12.40
N VAL A 279 11.36 -19.80 -13.53
CA VAL A 279 11.66 -20.34 -14.86
C VAL A 279 13.17 -20.50 -15.08
N ALA A 280 13.97 -19.54 -14.61
CA ALA A 280 15.42 -19.65 -14.65
C ALA A 280 15.93 -20.88 -13.85
N LEU A 281 15.38 -21.14 -12.67
CA LEU A 281 15.68 -22.35 -11.90
C LEU A 281 15.33 -23.63 -12.66
N LEU A 282 14.16 -23.68 -13.31
CA LEU A 282 13.74 -24.82 -14.13
C LEU A 282 14.68 -25.07 -15.31
N LYS A 283 15.27 -24.00 -15.86
CA LYS A 283 16.30 -24.06 -16.92
C LYS A 283 17.70 -24.40 -16.39
N GLY A 284 17.83 -24.69 -15.09
CA GLY A 284 19.09 -25.08 -14.45
C GLY A 284 20.00 -23.90 -14.08
N GLU A 285 19.52 -22.66 -14.17
CA GLU A 285 20.26 -21.50 -13.66
C GLU A 285 20.29 -21.51 -12.12
N ARG A 286 21.34 -20.96 -11.54
CA ARG A 286 21.42 -20.76 -10.09
C ARG A 286 20.80 -19.41 -9.73
N ARG A 287 19.53 -19.42 -9.32
CA ARG A 287 18.85 -18.26 -8.72
C ARG A 287 18.55 -18.51 -7.25
N LYS A 288 18.39 -17.44 -6.48
CA LYS A 288 17.95 -17.51 -5.09
C LYS A 288 16.57 -16.90 -5.00
N ILE A 289 15.59 -17.69 -4.55
CA ILE A 289 14.25 -17.21 -4.27
C ILE A 289 14.26 -16.38 -2.98
N ASP A 290 13.92 -15.10 -3.09
CA ASP A 290 13.74 -14.23 -1.92
C ASP A 290 12.32 -14.39 -1.37
N ALA A 291 12.16 -15.38 -0.49
CA ALA A 291 10.88 -15.71 0.14
C ALA A 291 10.24 -14.50 0.86
N THR A 292 11.03 -13.60 1.46
CA THR A 292 10.48 -12.44 2.18
C THR A 292 9.94 -11.42 1.19
N ARG A 293 10.68 -11.17 0.10
CA ARG A 293 10.25 -10.26 -0.96
C ARG A 293 8.96 -10.76 -1.61
N TYR A 294 8.91 -12.00 -2.09
CA TYR A 294 7.72 -12.50 -2.79
C TYR A 294 6.51 -12.63 -1.88
N ARG A 295 6.68 -13.09 -0.64
CA ARG A 295 5.57 -13.07 0.32
C ARG A 295 4.98 -11.66 0.49
N ASN A 296 5.82 -10.64 0.66
CA ASN A 296 5.35 -9.30 0.97
C ASN A 296 4.89 -8.50 -0.26
N LYS A 297 5.56 -8.64 -1.41
CA LYS A 297 5.34 -7.81 -2.60
C LYS A 297 4.48 -8.48 -3.67
N LEU A 298 4.50 -9.82 -3.73
CA LEU A 298 3.61 -10.59 -4.58
C LEU A 298 2.37 -11.00 -3.77
N ALA A 299 2.55 -11.87 -2.77
CA ALA A 299 1.41 -12.55 -2.18
C ALA A 299 0.47 -11.61 -1.41
N VAL A 300 1.00 -10.78 -0.50
CA VAL A 300 0.19 -9.81 0.25
C VAL A 300 -0.47 -8.79 -0.68
N ASN A 301 0.26 -8.26 -1.66
CA ASN A 301 -0.30 -7.27 -2.59
C ASN A 301 -1.36 -7.88 -3.53
N ALA A 302 -1.28 -9.16 -3.87
CA ALA A 302 -2.31 -9.87 -4.64
C ALA A 302 -3.62 -9.99 -3.84
N HIS A 303 -3.54 -10.21 -2.53
CA HIS A 303 -4.70 -10.36 -1.66
C HIS A 303 -5.31 -9.05 -1.18
N CYS A 304 -4.62 -7.93 -1.34
CA CYS A 304 -5.07 -6.62 -0.88
C CYS A 304 -5.65 -5.77 -2.00
N ASN A 305 -6.57 -4.90 -1.61
CA ASN A 305 -7.00 -3.74 -2.40
C ASN A 305 -6.36 -2.46 -1.83
N ALA A 306 -6.82 -1.30 -2.29
CA ALA A 306 -6.25 0.01 -1.93
C ALA A 306 -6.08 0.21 -0.42
N MET A 307 -7.13 -0.04 0.37
CA MET A 307 -7.08 0.18 1.82
C MET A 307 -6.14 -0.82 2.51
N GLY A 308 -6.23 -2.11 2.17
CA GLY A 308 -5.35 -3.16 2.72
C GLY A 308 -3.88 -2.89 2.42
N PHE A 309 -3.56 -2.39 1.23
CA PHE A 309 -2.21 -1.96 0.87
C PHE A 309 -1.71 -0.76 1.71
N ALA A 310 -2.61 0.15 2.08
CA ALA A 310 -2.26 1.40 2.75
C ALA A 310 -2.10 1.29 4.26
N VAL A 311 -2.58 0.21 4.89
CA VAL A 311 -2.61 0.08 6.36
C VAL A 311 -1.84 -1.11 6.89
N GLN A 312 -1.54 -1.06 8.18
CA GLN A 312 -0.93 -2.13 8.95
C GLN A 312 -1.47 -2.11 10.38
N ALA A 313 -1.54 -3.27 11.00
CA ALA A 313 -1.82 -3.41 12.42
C ALA A 313 -0.52 -3.31 13.24
N GLN A 314 -0.62 -2.77 14.44
CA GLN A 314 0.45 -2.68 15.43
C GLN A 314 0.02 -3.35 16.72
N VAL A 315 0.75 -4.39 17.11
CA VAL A 315 0.60 -5.09 18.40
C VAL A 315 1.92 -4.97 19.16
N GLY A 316 1.92 -4.19 20.25
CA GLY A 316 3.15 -3.80 20.94
C GLY A 316 4.12 -3.05 20.02
N ASN A 317 5.32 -3.59 19.84
CA ASN A 317 6.37 -3.02 18.97
C ASN A 317 6.41 -3.66 17.58
N ARG A 318 5.48 -4.56 17.26
CA ARG A 318 5.49 -5.33 16.02
C ARG A 318 4.40 -4.85 15.08
N LEU A 319 4.76 -4.76 13.80
CA LEU A 319 3.87 -4.39 12.71
C LEU A 319 3.44 -5.65 11.95
N TYR A 320 2.17 -5.67 11.58
CA TYR A 320 1.52 -6.76 10.86
C TYR A 320 0.83 -6.15 9.65
N PRO A 321 1.23 -6.52 8.41
CA PRO A 321 0.53 -6.01 7.23
C PRO A 321 -0.91 -6.53 7.21
N CYS A 322 -1.81 -5.78 6.57
CA CYS A 322 -3.07 -6.37 6.12
C CYS A 322 -2.73 -7.49 5.12
N VAL A 323 -3.31 -8.67 5.32
CA VAL A 323 -3.02 -9.84 4.49
C VAL A 323 -4.07 -10.01 3.40
N HIS A 324 -5.32 -9.57 3.66
CA HIS A 324 -6.39 -9.65 2.68
C HIS A 324 -7.39 -8.51 2.85
N GLN A 325 -7.98 -8.07 1.73
CA GLN A 325 -9.13 -7.18 1.72
C GLN A 325 -10.20 -7.76 0.80
N ASP A 326 -11.41 -7.98 1.33
CA ASP A 326 -12.54 -8.48 0.54
C ASP A 326 -13.24 -7.34 -0.25
N ASP A 327 -14.25 -7.69 -1.03
CA ASP A 327 -15.04 -6.74 -1.82
C ASP A 327 -15.95 -5.82 -0.98
N LEU A 328 -16.23 -6.21 0.27
CA LEU A 328 -16.95 -5.39 1.25
C LEU A 328 -16.02 -4.41 1.96
N GLY A 329 -14.71 -4.50 1.72
CA GLY A 329 -13.68 -3.70 2.36
C GLY A 329 -13.38 -4.11 3.81
N GLN A 330 -13.69 -5.34 4.18
CA GLN A 330 -13.16 -5.97 5.38
C GLN A 330 -11.67 -6.15 5.22
N LEU A 331 -10.92 -5.85 6.29
CA LEU A 331 -9.48 -6.04 6.34
C LEU A 331 -9.15 -7.20 7.26
N TYR A 332 -8.28 -8.07 6.79
CA TYR A 332 -7.88 -9.29 7.49
C TYR A 332 -6.42 -9.18 7.91
N PHE A 333 -6.17 -9.32 9.20
CA PHE A 333 -4.83 -9.33 9.77
C PHE A 333 -4.57 -10.69 10.41
N SER A 334 -3.40 -11.26 10.15
CA SER A 334 -2.91 -12.41 10.94
C SER A 334 -2.20 -11.86 12.17
N LEU A 335 -2.85 -11.94 13.33
CA LEU A 335 -2.36 -11.40 14.60
C LEU A 335 -2.23 -12.52 15.65
N PRO A 336 -1.36 -12.39 16.66
CA PRO A 336 -1.25 -13.38 17.73
C PRO A 336 -2.61 -13.72 18.34
N SER A 337 -2.90 -14.98 18.58
CA SER A 337 -4.23 -15.45 18.98
C SER A 337 -4.73 -14.87 20.31
N ASN A 338 -3.84 -14.36 21.15
CA ASN A 338 -4.15 -13.67 22.39
C ASN A 338 -4.37 -12.15 22.24
N THR A 339 -4.37 -11.61 21.01
CA THR A 339 -4.58 -10.17 20.77
C THR A 339 -6.02 -9.79 21.13
N ILE A 340 -6.17 -8.92 22.13
CA ILE A 340 -7.46 -8.35 22.56
C ILE A 340 -7.65 -6.91 22.09
N GLU A 341 -6.56 -6.22 21.79
CA GLU A 341 -6.53 -4.83 21.37
C GLU A 341 -5.31 -4.58 20.48
N PHE A 342 -5.46 -3.75 19.45
CA PHE A 342 -4.36 -3.32 18.59
C PHE A 342 -4.67 -2.01 17.88
N HIS A 343 -3.63 -1.35 17.37
CA HIS A 343 -3.78 -0.13 16.56
C HIS A 343 -3.73 -0.45 15.07
N VAL A 344 -4.58 0.16 14.26
CA VAL A 344 -4.45 0.18 12.79
C VAL A 344 -3.98 1.56 12.38
N GLN A 345 -2.90 1.62 11.62
CA GLN A 345 -2.31 2.87 11.16
C GLN A 345 -1.85 2.75 9.72
N GLY A 346 -1.56 3.89 9.08
CA GLY A 346 -0.98 3.90 7.76
C GLY A 346 0.41 3.29 7.69
N ARG A 347 0.63 2.48 6.65
CA ARG A 347 1.94 1.96 6.27
C ARG A 347 2.80 3.11 5.75
N THR A 348 4.11 2.99 5.97
CA THR A 348 5.09 3.92 5.41
C THR A 348 5.40 3.50 3.97
N GLY A 349 5.15 4.38 3.00
CA GLY A 349 5.52 4.15 1.60
C GLY A 349 7.02 4.37 1.35
N GLU A 350 7.48 4.14 0.13
CA GLU A 350 8.90 4.28 -0.25
C GLU A 350 9.47 5.69 -0.01
N GLY A 351 8.62 6.72 -0.11
CA GLY A 351 8.98 8.11 0.18
C GLY A 351 8.96 8.50 1.66
N GLY A 352 8.75 7.55 2.59
CA GLY A 352 8.64 7.83 4.03
C GLY A 352 7.29 8.42 4.47
N ASN A 353 6.41 8.74 3.53
CA ASN A 353 5.06 9.25 3.82
C ASN A 353 4.14 8.12 4.29
N ARG A 354 3.20 8.43 5.19
CA ARG A 354 2.12 7.51 5.55
C ARG A 354 1.11 7.44 4.41
N LEU A 355 0.81 6.22 3.94
CA LEU A 355 -0.16 5.98 2.86
C LEU A 355 -1.61 6.20 3.31
N PHE A 356 -1.88 6.02 4.60
CA PHE A 356 -3.16 6.30 5.23
C PHE A 356 -2.94 7.28 6.39
N PRO A 357 -3.65 8.41 6.43
CA PRO A 357 -3.44 9.43 7.46
C PRO A 357 -4.08 9.05 8.80
N GLY A 358 -4.99 8.06 8.79
CA GLY A 358 -5.80 7.74 9.95
C GLY A 358 -5.19 6.75 10.93
N GLU A 359 -5.84 6.64 12.08
CA GLU A 359 -5.51 5.70 13.13
C GLU A 359 -6.76 5.17 13.82
N PHE A 360 -6.83 3.85 14.02
CA PHE A 360 -7.90 3.20 14.76
C PHE A 360 -7.37 2.41 15.93
N LEU A 361 -8.07 2.50 17.06
CA LEU A 361 -7.95 1.52 18.13
C LEU A 361 -8.99 0.42 17.88
N VAL A 362 -8.53 -0.82 17.76
CA VAL A 362 -9.39 -1.97 17.53
C VAL A 362 -9.50 -2.77 18.81
N THR A 363 -10.72 -3.00 19.29
CA THR A 363 -11.00 -3.97 20.36
C THR A 363 -11.51 -5.27 19.75
N VAL A 364 -10.90 -6.40 20.10
CA VAL A 364 -11.24 -7.71 19.55
C VAL A 364 -12.26 -8.37 20.46
N SER A 365 -13.47 -8.57 19.94
CA SER A 365 -14.51 -9.30 20.66
C SER A 365 -14.12 -10.77 20.81
N ALA A 366 -14.26 -11.31 22.04
CA ALA A 366 -14.13 -12.73 22.28
C ALA A 366 -15.18 -13.48 21.44
N ASP A 367 -14.80 -14.65 20.89
CA ASP A 367 -15.53 -15.39 19.87
C ASP A 367 -17.06 -15.41 20.07
N SER A 368 -17.77 -14.46 19.46
CA SER A 368 -19.24 -14.44 19.51
C SER A 368 -19.78 -15.68 18.77
N PRO A 369 -20.84 -16.35 19.27
CA PRO A 369 -21.42 -17.54 18.63
C PRO A 369 -21.71 -17.30 17.16
N ALA A 370 -21.41 -18.33 16.36
CA ALA A 370 -21.46 -18.34 14.91
C ALA A 370 -22.72 -17.66 14.35
N ASP A 371 -22.49 -16.97 13.24
CA ASP A 371 -23.50 -16.47 12.32
C ASP A 371 -24.55 -17.58 12.04
N PRO A 372 -25.87 -17.33 12.18
CA PRO A 372 -26.92 -18.34 11.95
C PRO A 372 -27.05 -18.81 10.48
N SER A 373 -26.18 -18.33 9.59
CA SER A 373 -26.34 -18.44 8.14
C SER A 373 -25.93 -19.79 7.54
N GLU A 374 -25.35 -20.73 8.31
CA GLU A 374 -24.89 -22.03 7.81
C GLU A 374 -25.71 -23.25 8.26
N GLN A 375 -26.97 -23.07 8.69
CA GLN A 375 -27.92 -24.18 8.85
C GLN A 375 -29.09 -24.06 7.87
N GLN A 376 -28.84 -24.42 6.62
CA GLN A 376 -29.86 -24.99 5.74
C GLN A 376 -29.25 -26.18 4.98
N THR A 377 -28.93 -27.22 5.73
CA THR A 377 -28.88 -28.59 5.22
C THR A 377 -30.27 -29.19 5.34
N ASP A 378 -30.85 -29.48 4.18
CA ASP A 378 -31.64 -30.65 3.85
C ASP A 378 -32.29 -31.41 5.01
N SER A 379 -33.63 -31.45 4.99
CA SER A 379 -34.38 -32.56 5.56
C SER A 379 -35.53 -32.91 4.61
N PRO A 380 -35.67 -34.18 4.20
CA PRO A 380 -36.77 -34.65 3.39
C PRO A 380 -37.99 -34.89 4.29
N THR A 381 -39.09 -34.20 4.05
CA THR A 381 -40.37 -34.52 4.69
C THR A 381 -41.16 -35.43 3.77
N ASP A 382 -40.95 -36.72 3.99
CA ASP A 382 -41.88 -37.79 3.63
C ASP A 382 -42.93 -37.86 4.76
N SER A 383 -44.20 -37.60 4.44
CA SER A 383 -45.33 -37.75 5.35
C SER A 383 -46.61 -37.86 4.53
N ASP A 384 -46.95 -39.11 4.22
CA ASP A 384 -48.28 -39.57 3.88
C ASP A 384 -49.35 -38.98 4.81
N GLN A 385 -50.40 -38.40 4.22
CA GLN A 385 -51.70 -38.40 4.88
C GLN A 385 -52.84 -38.57 3.87
N GLU A 386 -53.34 -39.80 3.86
CA GLU A 386 -54.48 -40.30 3.12
C GLU A 386 -55.80 -39.88 3.80
N SER A 387 -56.77 -39.49 2.96
CA SER A 387 -58.21 -39.83 3.00
C SER A 387 -59.27 -38.70 3.13
N ARG A 388 -60.14 -38.71 2.09
CA ARG A 388 -61.61 -38.47 2.05
C ARG A 388 -62.10 -37.02 2.23
N GLU A 389 -63.04 -36.48 1.44
CA GLU A 389 -64.21 -37.02 0.73
C GLU A 389 -64.68 -35.99 -0.32
N GLU A 390 -65.13 -36.45 -1.50
CA GLU A 390 -65.93 -35.66 -2.47
C GLU A 390 -67.41 -35.55 -2.02
N PRO A 391 -68.25 -34.68 -2.62
CA PRO A 391 -68.93 -35.10 -3.86
C PRO A 391 -69.17 -34.00 -4.92
N ASP A 392 -68.93 -34.39 -6.18
CA ASP A 392 -69.86 -34.39 -7.32
C ASP A 392 -70.75 -33.15 -7.61
N MET A 393 -70.56 -32.58 -8.81
CA MET A 393 -71.62 -31.95 -9.62
C MET A 393 -71.25 -32.01 -11.12
N THR A 394 -71.58 -33.14 -11.75
CA THR A 394 -72.34 -33.28 -13.02
C THR A 394 -72.20 -32.24 -14.18
N THR A 395 -71.47 -32.67 -15.23
CA THR A 395 -71.87 -32.79 -16.67
C THR A 395 -72.01 -31.54 -17.59
N PRO A 396 -72.20 -31.68 -18.93
CA PRO A 396 -71.22 -32.13 -19.95
C PRO A 396 -71.25 -31.24 -21.24
N ASN A 397 -70.29 -31.33 -22.17
CA ASN A 397 -70.63 -31.45 -23.62
C ASN A 397 -69.42 -31.71 -24.55
N ASP A 398 -69.73 -32.49 -25.57
CA ASP A 398 -68.95 -32.94 -26.73
C ASP A 398 -68.37 -31.83 -27.62
N SER A 399 -67.22 -32.09 -28.25
CA SER A 399 -67.11 -32.31 -29.71
C SER A 399 -65.65 -32.37 -30.17
N ALA A 400 -65.40 -33.29 -31.11
CA ALA A 400 -64.11 -33.76 -31.59
C ALA A 400 -63.54 -32.92 -32.78
N PRO A 401 -62.67 -33.44 -33.68
CA PRO A 401 -61.30 -32.95 -33.90
C PRO A 401 -61.08 -32.35 -35.30
N THR A 402 -59.88 -31.83 -35.57
CA THR A 402 -59.40 -31.68 -36.96
C THR A 402 -57.89 -31.85 -37.06
N GLU A 403 -57.54 -32.53 -38.14
CA GLU A 403 -56.30 -33.14 -38.60
C GLU A 403 -55.23 -32.18 -39.14
N GLU A 404 -54.02 -32.73 -39.29
CA GLU A 404 -53.07 -32.59 -40.43
C GLU A 404 -52.66 -31.18 -40.91
N THR A 405 -51.37 -30.84 -41.06
CA THR A 405 -50.39 -31.38 -42.01
C THR A 405 -49.08 -30.59 -41.78
N GLY A 406 -47.90 -31.22 -41.79
CA GLY A 406 -46.87 -31.06 -42.84
C GLY A 406 -45.98 -29.81 -42.65
N ASN A 407 -44.72 -29.69 -43.06
CA ASN A 407 -43.64 -30.55 -43.53
C ASN A 407 -42.39 -29.61 -43.63
N GLU A 408 -41.22 -30.11 -44.05
CA GLU A 408 -39.97 -29.38 -44.42
C GLU A 408 -39.09 -28.94 -43.23
N GLU A 409 -38.00 -29.63 -42.86
CA GLU A 409 -36.86 -30.15 -43.63
C GLU A 409 -36.10 -29.05 -44.40
N MET A 410 -35.04 -28.52 -43.78
CA MET A 410 -33.94 -27.87 -44.49
C MET A 410 -32.61 -28.33 -43.90
N LYS A 411 -31.99 -29.26 -44.61
CA LYS A 411 -30.61 -29.74 -44.45
C LYS A 411 -29.94 -29.54 -45.80
N THR A 412 -28.74 -28.95 -45.82
CA THR A 412 -27.62 -29.15 -46.78
C THR A 412 -26.58 -28.05 -46.51
N GLU A 413 -25.36 -28.39 -46.04
CA GLU A 413 -24.15 -28.74 -46.86
C GLU A 413 -23.44 -27.47 -47.37
N ASP A 414 -22.12 -27.33 -47.50
CA ASP A 414 -20.92 -28.10 -47.14
C ASP A 414 -19.69 -27.20 -47.50
N ALA A 415 -18.50 -27.68 -47.12
CA ALA A 415 -17.23 -27.57 -47.84
C ALA A 415 -16.40 -26.26 -47.91
N THR A 416 -15.35 -26.25 -47.07
CA THR A 416 -13.91 -26.23 -47.40
C THR A 416 -13.39 -25.74 -48.79
N GLU A 417 -12.31 -24.95 -48.71
CA GLU A 417 -10.98 -25.17 -49.32
C GLU A 417 -10.42 -24.13 -50.33
N SER A 418 -9.23 -23.63 -49.96
CA SER A 418 -8.03 -23.35 -50.79
C SER A 418 -7.87 -22.06 -51.62
N ARG A 419 -6.63 -21.53 -51.47
CA ARG A 419 -5.80 -20.71 -52.38
C ARG A 419 -6.06 -19.21 -52.50
N ASN A 420 -5.16 -18.42 -51.92
CA ASN A 420 -3.99 -17.90 -52.65
C ASN A 420 -2.85 -17.49 -51.71
#